data_AF-A0A2A4JYG2-F1
#
_entry.id   AF-A0A2A4JYG2-F1
#
_cell.length_a   1.000
_cell.length_b   1.000
_cell.length_c   1.000
_cell.angle_alpha   90.00
_cell.angle_beta   90.00
_cell.angle_gamma   90.00
#
_symmetry.space_group_name_H-M   'P 1'
#
loop_
_entity.id
_entity.type
_entity.pdbx_description
1 polymer ?
#
loop_
_entity_poly.entity_id
_entity_poly.type
_entity_poly.pdbx_seq_one_letter_code
_entity_poly.pdbx_strand_id
1 'polypeptide(L)'
;MNDSVKVSNDTWQWYREVVRSWLEDPGVEEYDGLNMTALKMDQAYMTGVSDVDASVYSVSDDCFRCPFKLQEFILAGQESSWVANTARRSTWRVYANSTDIYKTALDTTDLLCQLRPELGEFGVYKLNVSSAGCDIRTEREPVDIYLQSTPLSSSQAIC
;
A
#
# COMPACT_ATOMS: atom_id res chain seq x y z
N MET A 1 -12.09 47.07 16.46
CA MET A 1 -11.29 45.99 17.06
C MET A 1 -10.83 45.09 15.91
N ASN A 2 -9.53 45.01 15.65
CA ASN A 2 -8.94 44.13 14.63
C ASN A 2 -8.37 42.92 15.37
N ASP A 3 -9.17 41.87 15.53
CA ASP A 3 -8.68 40.59 16.05
C ASP A 3 -7.97 39.85 14.91
N SER A 4 -6.67 40.11 14.78
CA SER A 4 -5.79 39.23 14.02
C SER A 4 -5.66 37.93 14.83
N VAL A 5 -6.52 36.96 14.52
CA VAL A 5 -6.40 35.59 15.02
C VAL A 5 -5.01 35.09 14.60
N LYS A 6 -4.11 34.95 15.57
CA LYS A 6 -2.80 34.34 15.36
C LYS A 6 -3.02 32.84 15.20
N VAL A 7 -3.33 32.42 13.98
CA VAL A 7 -3.33 31.00 13.63
C VAL A 7 -1.89 30.52 13.73
N SER A 8 -1.63 29.55 14.62
CA SER A 8 -0.29 28.97 14.74
C SER A 8 0.05 28.18 13.49
N ASN A 9 1.35 28.05 13.19
CA ASN A 9 1.82 27.28 12.04
C ASN A 9 1.31 25.83 12.08
N ASP A 10 1.22 25.25 13.28
CA ASP A 10 0.75 23.88 13.50
C ASP A 10 -0.74 23.71 13.16
N THR A 11 -1.57 24.72 13.45
CA THR A 11 -3.00 24.70 13.07
C THR A 11 -3.17 24.73 11.56
N TRP A 12 -2.37 25.50 10.83
CA TRP A 12 -2.42 25.55 9.37
C TRP A 12 -1.94 24.26 8.69
N GLN A 13 -0.88 23.61 9.22
CA GLN A 13 -0.42 22.32 8.70
C GLN A 13 -1.50 21.25 8.85
N TRP A 14 -2.12 21.18 10.03
CA TRP A 14 -3.23 20.27 10.27
C TRP A 14 -4.41 20.52 9.31
N TYR A 15 -4.86 21.77 9.15
CA TYR A 15 -5.94 22.08 8.20
C TYR A 15 -5.60 21.65 6.78
N ARG A 16 -4.34 21.84 6.36
CA ARG A 16 -3.87 21.42 5.04
C ARG A 16 -3.89 19.91 4.87
N GLU A 17 -3.48 19.15 5.89
CA GLU A 17 -3.52 17.69 5.88
C GLU A 17 -4.95 17.15 5.82
N VAL A 18 -5.86 17.72 6.64
CA VAL A 18 -7.28 17.34 6.62
C VAL A 18 -7.92 17.62 5.27
N VAL A 19 -7.68 18.79 4.68
CA VAL A 19 -8.24 19.15 3.36
C VAL A 19 -7.69 18.23 2.26
N ARG A 20 -6.41 17.87 2.32
CA ARG A 20 -5.80 16.91 1.36
C ARG A 20 -6.41 15.53 1.47
N SER A 21 -6.55 15.03 2.69
CA SER A 21 -7.22 13.78 3.01
C SER A 21 -8.66 13.76 2.48
N TRP A 22 -9.43 14.83 2.72
CA TRP A 22 -10.80 14.98 2.21
C TRP A 22 -10.90 15.06 0.69
N LEU A 23 -9.90 15.63 0.03
CA LEU A 23 -9.86 15.77 -1.42
C LEU A 23 -9.25 14.55 -2.11
N GLU A 24 -8.87 13.50 -1.37
CA GLU A 24 -8.19 12.31 -1.91
C GLU A 24 -6.92 12.73 -2.70
N ASP A 25 -6.25 13.79 -2.24
CA ASP A 25 -5.04 14.30 -2.87
C ASP A 25 -3.85 13.46 -2.40
N PRO A 26 -3.13 12.76 -3.32
CA PRO A 26 -1.95 11.98 -2.95
C PRO A 26 -0.85 12.87 -2.35
N GLY A 27 -0.91 14.20 -2.53
CA GLY A 27 -0.05 15.18 -1.88
C GLY A 27 1.29 15.42 -2.58
N VAL A 28 1.64 14.58 -3.55
CA VAL A 28 2.71 14.79 -4.54
C VAL A 28 2.24 14.29 -5.90
N GLU A 29 2.87 14.79 -6.97
CA GLU A 29 2.61 14.30 -8.33
C GLU A 29 3.40 13.02 -8.65
N GLU A 30 4.61 12.90 -8.12
CA GLU A 30 5.53 11.80 -8.41
C GLU A 30 6.24 11.29 -7.14
N TYR A 31 6.49 9.99 -7.06
CA TYR A 31 7.35 9.37 -6.05
C TYR A 31 8.21 8.29 -6.72
N ASP A 32 9.53 8.46 -6.71
CA ASP A 32 10.50 7.50 -7.28
C ASP A 32 10.18 7.05 -8.72
N GLY A 33 9.81 7.99 -9.60
CA GLY A 33 9.40 7.70 -10.97
C GLY A 33 7.95 7.21 -11.14
N LEU A 34 7.22 6.98 -10.04
CA LEU A 34 5.82 6.58 -10.06
C LEU A 34 4.90 7.80 -10.10
N ASN A 35 3.98 7.83 -11.06
CA ASN A 35 3.02 8.92 -11.19
C ASN A 35 1.83 8.73 -10.24
N MET A 36 1.89 9.41 -9.08
CA MET A 36 0.88 9.28 -8.03
C MET A 36 -0.49 9.80 -8.45
N THR A 37 -0.55 10.77 -9.37
CA THR A 37 -1.83 11.30 -9.89
C THR A 37 -2.56 10.33 -10.83
N ALA A 38 -1.88 9.27 -11.27
CA ALA A 38 -2.49 8.23 -12.11
C ALA A 38 -3.25 7.17 -11.29
N LEU A 39 -3.00 7.09 -9.98
CA LEU A 39 -3.75 6.21 -9.08
C LEU A 39 -5.20 6.68 -8.97
N LYS A 40 -6.12 5.71 -8.91
CA LYS A 40 -7.54 5.96 -8.64
C LYS A 40 -7.84 5.66 -7.16
N MET A 41 -9.05 6.01 -6.73
CA MET A 41 -9.61 5.57 -5.46
C MET A 41 -9.38 4.07 -5.24
N ASP A 42 -9.06 3.71 -4.00
CA ASP A 42 -8.71 2.35 -3.57
C ASP A 42 -7.52 1.73 -4.32
N GLN A 43 -6.53 2.53 -4.70
CA GLN A 43 -5.31 2.04 -5.36
C GLN A 43 -4.05 2.51 -4.65
N ALA A 44 -3.03 1.65 -4.70
CA ALA A 44 -1.68 1.92 -4.22
C ALA A 44 -0.65 1.38 -5.21
N TYR A 45 0.56 1.93 -5.16
CA TYR A 45 1.68 1.36 -5.90
C TYR A 45 2.41 0.32 -5.06
N MET A 46 2.82 -0.75 -5.75
CA MET A 46 3.74 -1.74 -5.25
C MET A 46 4.97 -1.75 -6.12
N THR A 47 6.14 -1.84 -5.50
CA THR A 47 7.40 -2.19 -6.13
C THR A 47 7.82 -3.56 -5.63
N GLY A 48 8.41 -4.37 -6.48
CA GLY A 48 8.82 -5.73 -6.17
C GLY A 48 10.22 -5.99 -6.66
N VAL A 49 11.07 -6.53 -5.80
CA VAL A 49 12.39 -7.03 -6.17
C VAL A 49 12.53 -8.45 -5.64
N SER A 50 13.13 -9.32 -6.45
CA SER A 50 13.30 -10.73 -6.11
C SER A 50 14.67 -11.23 -6.50
N ASP A 51 15.26 -12.12 -5.70
CA ASP A 51 16.48 -12.86 -6.04
C ASP A 51 16.22 -14.06 -6.97
N VAL A 52 14.95 -14.47 -7.09
CA VAL A 52 14.45 -15.56 -7.94
C VAL A 52 13.28 -15.10 -8.80
N ASP A 53 12.95 -15.82 -9.86
CA ASP A 53 11.73 -15.53 -10.62
C ASP A 53 10.50 -15.80 -9.74
N ALA A 54 9.71 -14.77 -9.49
CA ALA A 54 8.64 -14.79 -8.51
C ALA A 54 7.32 -14.27 -9.09
N SER A 55 6.24 -14.98 -8.81
CA SER A 55 4.90 -14.64 -9.28
C SER A 55 4.03 -14.28 -8.10
N VAL A 56 3.51 -13.05 -8.08
CA VAL A 56 2.68 -12.54 -6.99
C VAL A 56 1.22 -12.77 -7.35
N TYR A 57 0.51 -13.47 -6.48
CA TYR A 57 -0.92 -13.69 -6.60
C TYR A 57 -1.65 -13.09 -5.42
N SER A 58 -2.87 -12.60 -5.65
CA SER A 58 -3.74 -12.10 -4.59
C SER A 58 -5.15 -12.67 -4.70
N VAL A 59 -5.82 -12.73 -3.55
CA VAL A 59 -7.25 -13.00 -3.44
C VAL A 59 -7.84 -12.07 -2.39
N SER A 60 -9.03 -11.52 -2.66
CA SER A 60 -9.76 -10.73 -1.67
C SER A 60 -10.24 -11.63 -0.53
N ASP A 61 -10.12 -11.14 0.71
CA ASP A 61 -10.56 -11.88 1.89
C ASP A 61 -12.09 -12.02 1.96
N ASP A 62 -12.81 -11.12 1.30
CA ASP A 62 -14.27 -11.16 1.20
C ASP A 62 -14.76 -12.21 0.18
N CYS A 63 -13.87 -12.81 -0.61
CA CYS A 63 -14.29 -13.80 -1.58
C CYS A 63 -14.36 -15.21 -0.99
N PHE A 64 -15.54 -15.84 -1.12
CA PHE A 64 -15.72 -17.24 -0.80
C PHE A 64 -15.34 -18.13 -2.00
N ARG A 65 -14.30 -18.96 -1.82
CA ARG A 65 -13.82 -19.95 -2.83
C ARG A 65 -13.28 -19.35 -4.13
N CYS A 66 -12.79 -18.11 -4.12
CA CYS A 66 -12.04 -17.58 -5.26
C CYS A 66 -10.67 -18.27 -5.40
N PRO A 67 -10.21 -18.51 -6.63
CA PRO A 67 -8.79 -18.74 -6.88
C PRO A 67 -7.99 -17.44 -6.66
N PHE A 68 -6.71 -17.60 -6.33
CA PHE A 68 -5.73 -16.53 -6.33
C PHE A 68 -5.46 -16.10 -7.78
N LYS A 69 -5.45 -14.78 -8.04
CA LYS A 69 -5.21 -14.22 -9.37
C LYS A 69 -3.83 -13.59 -9.45
N LEU A 70 -3.11 -13.85 -10.54
CA LEU A 70 -1.81 -13.24 -10.82
C LEU A 70 -1.93 -11.72 -10.85
N GLN A 71 -1.11 -11.05 -10.06
CA GLN A 71 -0.99 -9.60 -10.01
C GLN A 71 0.21 -9.14 -10.83
N GLU A 72 1.37 -9.74 -10.59
CA GLU A 72 2.62 -9.35 -11.24
C GLU A 72 3.61 -10.51 -11.30
N PHE A 73 4.52 -10.44 -12.27
CA PHE A 73 5.67 -11.32 -12.39
C PHE A 73 6.97 -10.52 -12.18
N ILE A 74 7.78 -10.94 -11.21
CA ILE A 74 9.04 -10.31 -10.85
C ILE A 74 10.16 -11.22 -11.35
N LEU A 75 10.92 -10.73 -12.33
CA LEU A 75 12.11 -11.40 -12.83
C LEU A 75 13.25 -11.29 -11.80
N ALA A 76 14.04 -12.34 -11.66
CA ALA A 76 15.19 -12.36 -10.76
C ALA A 76 16.15 -11.19 -11.05
N GLY A 77 16.45 -10.40 -10.02
CA GLY A 77 17.34 -9.24 -10.09
C GLY A 77 16.76 -8.00 -10.79
N GLN A 78 15.48 -8.01 -11.18
CA GLN A 78 14.80 -6.87 -11.76
C GLN A 78 13.74 -6.32 -10.80
N GLU A 79 13.67 -5.00 -10.71
CA GLU A 79 12.57 -4.31 -10.02
C GLU A 79 11.39 -4.14 -10.97
N SER A 80 10.19 -4.50 -10.50
CA SER A 80 8.94 -4.26 -11.21
C SER A 80 7.97 -3.47 -10.33
N SER A 81 7.07 -2.72 -10.97
CA SER A 81 6.07 -1.93 -10.26
C SER A 81 4.68 -2.22 -10.82
N TRP A 82 3.70 -2.37 -9.94
CA TRP A 82 2.30 -2.60 -10.32
C TRP A 82 1.34 -1.87 -9.39
N VAL A 83 0.08 -1.80 -9.80
CA VAL A 83 -0.99 -1.18 -9.00
C VAL A 83 -1.74 -2.27 -8.24
N ALA A 84 -1.82 -2.12 -6.92
CA ALA A 84 -2.60 -2.99 -6.04
C ALA A 84 -3.93 -2.33 -5.67
N ASN A 85 -4.97 -3.15 -5.52
CA ASN A 85 -6.27 -2.72 -5.03
C ASN A 85 -6.27 -2.72 -3.49
N THR A 86 -6.66 -1.60 -2.88
CA THR A 86 -6.71 -1.40 -1.42
C THR A 86 -8.14 -1.34 -0.87
N ALA A 87 -9.17 -1.47 -1.72
CA ALA A 87 -10.58 -1.38 -1.32
C ALA A 87 -10.96 -2.43 -0.26
N ARG A 88 -10.32 -3.60 -0.35
CA ARG A 88 -10.53 -4.74 0.55
C ARG A 88 -9.19 -5.35 0.92
N ARG A 89 -9.13 -5.89 2.13
CA ARG A 89 -7.99 -6.71 2.55
C ARG A 89 -7.87 -7.92 1.63
N SER A 90 -6.64 -8.28 1.31
CA SER A 90 -6.34 -9.40 0.43
C SER A 90 -5.23 -10.26 1.00
N THR A 91 -5.36 -11.57 0.77
CA THR A 91 -4.31 -12.54 1.07
C THR A 91 -3.47 -12.74 -0.18
N TRP A 92 -2.16 -12.66 -0.02
CA TRP A 92 -1.19 -12.76 -1.09
C TRP A 92 -0.37 -14.02 -0.96
N ARG A 93 -0.03 -14.60 -2.10
CA ARG A 93 0.86 -15.76 -2.21
C ARG A 93 1.88 -15.50 -3.29
N VAL A 94 3.13 -15.78 -2.97
CA VAL A 94 4.23 -15.67 -3.94
C VAL A 94 4.74 -17.06 -4.23
N TYR A 95 4.82 -17.39 -5.51
CA TYR A 95 5.31 -18.67 -6.00
C TYR A 95 6.60 -18.47 -6.79
N ALA A 96 7.51 -19.43 -6.69
CA ALA A 96 8.68 -19.46 -7.56
C ALA A 96 8.28 -19.95 -8.96
N ASN A 97 8.66 -19.22 -9.99
CA ASN A 97 8.59 -19.63 -11.40
C ASN A 97 7.21 -20.17 -11.85
N SER A 98 6.13 -19.44 -11.58
CA SER A 98 4.77 -19.82 -11.98
C SER A 98 4.21 -18.89 -13.06
N THR A 99 3.68 -19.44 -14.14
CA THR A 99 3.09 -18.66 -15.24
C THR A 99 1.57 -18.73 -15.30
N ASP A 100 0.93 -19.46 -14.38
CA ASP A 100 -0.51 -19.62 -14.36
C ASP A 100 -1.20 -18.29 -14.03
N ILE A 101 -2.32 -17.99 -14.68
CA ILE A 101 -3.10 -16.77 -14.36
C ILE A 101 -3.84 -16.93 -13.03
N TYR A 102 -4.18 -18.17 -12.66
CA TYR A 102 -4.94 -18.50 -11.46
C TYR A 102 -4.27 -19.65 -10.69
N LYS A 103 -4.23 -19.53 -9.36
CA LYS A 103 -3.79 -20.58 -8.45
C LYS A 103 -4.89 -20.95 -7.47
N THR A 104 -5.03 -22.25 -7.19
CA THR A 104 -6.01 -22.72 -6.20
C THR A 104 -5.42 -22.60 -4.80
N ALA A 105 -6.28 -22.47 -3.78
CA ALA A 105 -5.83 -22.41 -2.39
C ALA A 105 -5.10 -23.70 -1.92
N LEU A 106 -5.34 -24.83 -2.59
CA LEU A 106 -4.72 -26.12 -2.30
C LEU A 106 -3.33 -26.26 -2.94
N ASP A 107 -3.00 -25.44 -3.93
CA ASP A 107 -1.68 -25.49 -4.57
C ASP A 107 -0.65 -24.81 -3.67
N THR A 108 0.21 -25.61 -3.08
CA THR A 108 1.35 -25.16 -2.27
C THR A 108 2.69 -25.50 -2.92
N THR A 109 2.65 -25.99 -4.16
CA THR A 109 3.86 -26.34 -4.92
C THR A 109 4.62 -25.06 -5.22
N ASP A 110 5.90 -24.99 -4.88
CA ASP A 110 6.76 -23.82 -5.10
C ASP A 110 6.27 -22.52 -4.43
N LEU A 111 5.44 -22.63 -3.39
CA LEU A 111 5.00 -21.50 -2.57
C LEU A 111 6.18 -21.00 -1.72
N LEU A 112 6.62 -19.77 -1.98
CA LEU A 112 7.69 -19.12 -1.21
C LEU A 112 7.14 -18.56 0.11
N CYS A 113 5.99 -17.90 0.05
CA CYS A 113 5.43 -17.19 1.20
C CYS A 113 3.94 -16.89 1.02
N GLN A 114 3.24 -16.73 2.14
CA GLN A 114 1.87 -16.23 2.20
C GLN A 114 1.83 -15.02 3.15
N LEU A 115 1.26 -13.92 2.66
CA LEU A 115 1.22 -12.63 3.35
C LEU A 115 -0.22 -12.12 3.37
N ARG A 116 -0.48 -11.15 4.25
CA ARG A 116 -1.71 -10.39 4.24
C ARG A 116 -1.35 -8.92 4.47
N PRO A 117 -0.92 -8.20 3.41
CA PRO A 117 -0.44 -6.84 3.55
C PRO A 117 -1.57 -5.88 3.94
N GLU A 118 -1.26 -4.92 4.80
CA GLU A 118 -2.14 -3.81 5.13
C GLU A 118 -1.81 -2.62 4.22
N LEU A 119 -2.43 -2.61 3.06
CA LEU A 119 -2.28 -1.55 2.06
C LEU A 119 -3.36 -0.49 2.27
N GLY A 120 -2.97 0.78 2.20
CA GLY A 120 -3.85 1.94 2.20
C GLY A 120 -3.77 2.71 0.90
N GLU A 121 -4.78 3.53 0.66
CA GLU A 121 -4.93 4.30 -0.57
C GLU A 121 -3.76 5.28 -0.80
N PHE A 122 -3.30 5.36 -2.04
CA PHE A 122 -2.17 6.18 -2.49
C PHE A 122 -0.85 5.94 -1.75
N GLY A 123 -0.74 4.83 -1.02
CA GLY A 123 0.52 4.37 -0.45
C GLY A 123 1.48 3.85 -1.51
N VAL A 124 2.76 3.82 -1.15
CA VAL A 124 3.81 3.14 -1.93
C VAL A 124 4.48 2.11 -1.04
N TYR A 125 4.52 0.88 -1.52
CA TYR A 125 5.00 -0.26 -0.77
C TYR A 125 6.04 -1.03 -1.57
N LYS A 126 6.96 -1.70 -0.87
CA LYS A 126 8.02 -2.51 -1.47
C LYS A 126 7.96 -3.95 -0.97
N LEU A 127 7.85 -4.88 -1.90
CA LEU A 127 7.90 -6.32 -1.67
C LEU A 127 9.32 -6.83 -2.02
N ASN A 128 10.02 -7.32 -1.01
CA ASN A 128 11.27 -8.05 -1.20
C ASN A 128 10.99 -9.54 -1.14
N VAL A 129 11.28 -10.25 -2.22
CA VAL A 129 11.15 -11.71 -2.29
C VAL A 129 12.54 -12.33 -2.26
N SER A 130 12.69 -13.36 -1.45
CA SER A 130 13.89 -14.17 -1.37
C SER A 130 13.55 -15.65 -1.35
N SER A 131 14.54 -16.52 -1.59
CA SER A 131 14.36 -17.97 -1.38
C SER A 131 14.04 -18.33 0.09
N ALA A 132 14.31 -17.44 1.04
CA ALA A 132 14.06 -17.64 2.47
C ALA A 132 12.68 -17.13 2.94
N GLY A 133 11.99 -16.34 2.11
CA GLY A 133 10.71 -15.73 2.46
C GLY A 133 10.54 -14.34 1.83
N CYS A 134 9.47 -13.66 2.25
CA CYS A 134 9.07 -12.38 1.69
C CYS A 134 8.85 -11.34 2.79
N ASP A 135 9.20 -10.10 2.49
CA ASP A 135 9.07 -8.95 3.39
C ASP A 135 8.39 -7.80 2.65
N ILE A 136 7.42 -7.14 3.28
CA ILE A 136 6.76 -5.96 2.74
C ILE A 136 7.07 -4.77 3.63
N ARG A 137 7.46 -3.65 3.01
CA ARG A 137 7.73 -2.39 3.68
C ARG A 137 6.91 -1.27 3.07
N THR A 138 6.53 -0.31 3.92
CA THR A 138 5.92 0.94 3.48
C THR A 138 7.03 1.94 3.16
N GLU A 139 7.11 2.36 1.91
CA GLU A 139 8.05 3.39 1.44
C GLU A 139 7.41 4.79 1.55
N ARG A 140 6.08 4.84 1.39
CA ARG A 140 5.27 6.05 1.60
C ARG A 140 3.96 5.67 2.26
N GLU A 141 3.67 6.35 3.37
CA GLU A 141 2.41 6.20 4.08
C GLU A 141 1.21 6.55 3.19
N PRO A 142 0.10 5.80 3.30
CA PRO A 142 -1.12 6.08 2.56
C PRO A 142 -1.81 7.35 3.07
N VAL A 143 -2.77 7.85 2.28
CA VAL A 143 -3.62 8.95 2.72
C VAL A 143 -4.62 8.43 3.76
N ASP A 144 -4.68 9.09 4.91
CA ASP A 144 -5.65 8.77 5.96
C ASP A 144 -6.91 9.62 5.79
N ILE A 145 -7.96 9.07 5.19
CA ILE A 145 -9.27 9.73 5.04
C ILE A 145 -10.02 9.94 6.37
N TYR A 146 -9.55 9.29 7.45
CA TYR A 146 -10.09 9.42 8.81
C TYR A 146 -9.30 10.40 9.66
N LEU A 147 -8.52 11.31 9.07
CA LEU A 147 -7.85 12.42 9.78
C LEU A 147 -8.81 13.42 10.47
N GLN A 148 -10.07 13.03 10.69
CA GLN A 148 -11.06 13.78 11.43
C GLN A 148 -10.87 13.58 12.94
N SER A 149 -10.50 14.68 13.59
CA SER A 149 -10.68 14.97 15.02
C SER A 149 -9.70 14.35 16.04
N THR A 150 -8.42 14.65 15.91
CA THR A 150 -7.70 15.05 17.13
C THR A 150 -7.05 16.40 16.89
N PRO A 151 -7.59 17.49 17.46
CA PRO A 151 -6.74 18.63 17.72
C PRO A 151 -5.59 18.11 18.58
N LEU A 152 -4.35 18.48 18.25
CA LEU A 152 -3.23 18.37 19.18
C LEU A 152 -3.65 19.05 20.48
N SER A 153 -4.16 18.27 21.43
CA SER A 153 -4.40 18.71 22.79
C SER A 153 -3.02 18.94 23.37
N SER A 154 -2.60 20.20 23.34
CA SER A 154 -1.52 20.70 24.15
C SER A 154 -1.89 20.54 25.62
N SER A 155 -1.64 19.37 26.20
CA SER A 155 -1.27 19.18 27.61
C SER A 155 -0.99 17.71 27.92
N GLN A 156 0.30 17.43 28.09
CA GLN A 156 0.87 16.56 29.12
C GLN A 156 0.09 15.28 29.49
N ALA A 157 0.60 14.16 28.98
CA ALA A 157 0.62 12.93 29.75
C ALA A 157 1.51 13.13 30.99
N ILE A 158 0.90 13.21 32.17
CA ILE A 158 1.48 12.76 33.44
C ILE A 158 0.41 11.88 34.07
N CYS A 159 0.85 10.71 34.55
CA CYS A 159 0.08 9.64 35.18
C CYS A 159 -0.89 10.11 36.26
#